data_AF-A0A812VJM1-F1
#
_entry.id   AF-A0A812VJM1-F1
#
_cell.length_a   1.000
_cell.length_b   1.000
_cell.length_c   1.000
_cell.angle_alpha   90.00
_cell.angle_beta   90.00
_cell.angle_gamma   90.00
#
_symmetry.space_group_name_H-M   'P 1'
#
loop_
_entity.id
_entity.type
_entity.pdbx_description
1 polymer ?
#
loop_
_entity_poly.entity_id
_entity_poly.type
_entity_poly.pdbx_seq_one_letter_code
_entity_poly.pdbx_strand_id
1 'polypeptide(L)'
;MNPACHQLLRECVGWSQRVSGHRCDPCLFRDATEVLKEQWCHQGMSYSSKLEAGRHAYLNTCSPCVFHGRDCSTQKMVTFDVSGLPCPDMSQAGKRQKRAGPTNSVYIAHGRWTTELETPLLLVECTKELDMGMLEDTHPDHDFYQLFSEPSNVGFCGVARYRTWVIGAHRKRTVSLFDPFMLQDMLTTAFQHNVKAEVQDFLVASTAEIHLEASVRALHRRVPYRVGGEKDLQYLLSPREETCRQKLDAKFLQKYGMLPGEHSSLVYYLGDSAEYCTWSASSQKIPTYRVNAKNALYWLPKQKRWLTAKERLCSMGFPCTNEIAGAMQVPLLGATDIQRAADLCGNSMHFTTCGIMQLIALSCFGPKQSGLGGSESLF
;
A
#
# COMPACT_ATOMS: atom_id res chain seq x y z
N MET A 1 -15.27 6.19 -7.74
CA MET A 1 -14.40 6.02 -6.55
C MET A 1 -15.14 6.48 -5.29
N ASN A 2 -14.90 5.88 -4.12
CA ASN A 2 -15.56 6.24 -2.85
C ASN A 2 -15.08 7.64 -2.38
N PRO A 3 -15.97 8.61 -2.08
CA PRO A 3 -15.59 9.93 -1.57
C PRO A 3 -14.62 9.91 -0.39
N ALA A 4 -14.68 8.88 0.46
CA ALA A 4 -13.75 8.69 1.58
C ALA A 4 -12.29 8.53 1.12
N CYS A 5 -12.04 7.90 -0.03
CA CYS A 5 -10.69 7.76 -0.58
C CYS A 5 -10.11 9.10 -1.01
N HIS A 6 -10.92 10.01 -1.55
CA HIS A 6 -10.44 11.32 -1.99
C HIS A 6 -9.96 12.20 -0.84
N GLN A 7 -10.65 12.13 0.30
CA GLN A 7 -10.24 12.86 1.51
C GLN A 7 -8.87 12.39 1.99
N LEU A 8 -8.64 11.08 2.04
CA LEU A 8 -7.33 10.51 2.41
C LEU A 8 -6.21 10.99 1.50
N LEU A 9 -6.44 10.97 0.19
CA LEU A 9 -5.44 11.43 -0.80
C LEU A 9 -5.12 12.93 -0.63
N ARG A 10 -6.14 13.77 -0.41
CA ARG A 10 -5.96 15.20 -0.12
C ARG A 10 -5.11 15.45 1.12
N GLU A 11 -5.34 14.66 2.17
CA GLU A 11 -4.57 14.79 3.42
C GLU A 11 -3.12 14.32 3.27
N CYS A 12 -2.89 13.21 2.55
CA CYS A 12 -1.54 12.74 2.21
C CYS A 12 -0.78 13.80 1.41
N VAL A 13 -1.43 14.42 0.42
CA VAL A 13 -0.89 15.54 -0.34
C VAL A 13 -0.56 16.71 0.57
N GLY A 14 -1.50 17.14 1.41
CA GLY A 14 -1.29 18.27 2.32
C GLY A 14 -0.17 17.99 3.33
N TRP A 15 -0.02 16.74 3.77
CA TRP A 15 1.11 16.29 4.58
C TRP A 15 2.42 16.36 3.79
N SER A 16 2.47 15.85 2.56
CA SER A 16 3.65 15.90 1.69
C SER A 16 4.11 17.33 1.36
N GLN A 17 3.16 18.25 1.15
CA GLN A 17 3.47 19.68 0.94
C GLN A 17 4.12 20.31 2.17
N ARG A 18 3.67 19.95 3.39
CA ARG A 18 4.29 20.42 4.64
C ARG A 18 5.69 19.87 4.83
N VAL A 19 5.93 18.62 4.45
CA VAL A 19 7.25 17.98 4.51
C VAL A 19 8.23 18.63 3.53
N SER A 20 7.86 18.71 2.26
CA SER A 20 8.73 19.22 1.20
C SER A 20 8.94 20.74 1.24
N GLY A 21 8.07 21.47 1.94
CA GLY A 21 8.00 22.93 1.83
C GLY A 21 7.53 23.41 0.44
N HIS A 22 7.20 22.49 -0.47
CA HIS A 22 6.77 22.78 -1.82
C HIS A 22 5.24 22.68 -1.90
N ARG A 23 4.61 23.79 -2.27
CA ARG A 23 3.19 23.81 -2.62
C ARG A 23 3.02 23.25 -4.03
N CYS A 24 3.10 21.94 -4.16
CA CYS A 24 2.56 21.26 -5.35
C CYS A 24 1.04 21.27 -5.21
N ASP A 25 0.29 21.70 -6.22
CA ASP A 25 -1.17 21.65 -6.21
C ASP A 25 -1.64 20.46 -7.08
N PRO A 26 -1.68 19.22 -6.52
CA PRO A 26 -1.79 18.04 -7.35
C PRO A 26 -3.23 17.88 -7.82
N CYS A 27 -3.37 17.36 -9.03
CA CYS A 27 -4.69 16.99 -9.54
C CYS A 27 -5.06 15.61 -8.99
N LEU A 28 -6.32 15.45 -8.59
CA LEU A 28 -6.89 14.17 -8.21
C LEU A 28 -8.02 13.82 -9.17
N PHE A 29 -7.73 12.97 -10.14
CA PHE A 29 -8.70 12.48 -11.12
C PHE A 29 -9.43 11.24 -10.57
N ARG A 30 -10.64 10.97 -11.08
CA ARG A 30 -11.56 9.97 -10.51
C ARG A 30 -11.25 8.55 -10.96
N ASP A 31 -11.31 8.29 -12.26
CA ASP A 31 -11.06 6.98 -12.84
C ASP A 31 -9.86 7.07 -13.78
N ALA A 32 -8.90 6.16 -13.60
CA ALA A 32 -7.73 6.11 -14.47
C ALA A 32 -8.11 5.80 -15.92
N THR A 33 -9.24 5.14 -16.19
CA THR A 33 -9.69 4.89 -17.56
C THR A 33 -10.26 6.13 -18.26
N GLU A 34 -10.62 7.17 -17.49
CA GLU A 34 -11.12 8.45 -18.02
C GLU A 34 -9.99 9.32 -18.60
N VAL A 35 -8.72 8.91 -18.52
CA VAL A 35 -7.63 9.61 -19.23
C VAL A 35 -7.71 9.42 -20.74
N LEU A 36 -8.45 8.42 -21.20
CA LEU A 36 -8.71 8.18 -22.62
C LEU A 36 -10.09 8.72 -23.00
N LYS A 37 -10.17 9.36 -24.18
CA LYS A 37 -11.42 9.82 -24.77
C LYS A 37 -12.30 8.65 -25.18
N GLU A 38 -13.61 8.91 -25.22
CA GLU A 38 -14.64 8.01 -25.75
C GLU A 38 -14.77 6.69 -24.97
N GLN A 39 -15.79 5.90 -25.30
CA GLN A 39 -15.95 4.54 -24.77
C GLN A 39 -15.01 3.58 -25.52
N TRP A 40 -13.70 3.78 -25.35
CA TRP A 40 -12.65 2.97 -25.98
C TRP A 40 -12.68 1.50 -25.55
N CYS A 41 -13.33 1.19 -24.42
CA CYS A 41 -13.58 -0.17 -23.98
C CYS A 41 -14.99 -0.35 -23.40
N HIS A 42 -15.53 -1.56 -23.52
CA HIS A 42 -16.77 -1.98 -22.86
C HIS A 42 -16.65 -3.40 -22.29
N GLN A 43 -17.61 -3.78 -21.46
CA GLN A 43 -17.68 -5.11 -20.86
C GLN A 43 -17.90 -6.16 -21.95
N GLY A 44 -17.08 -7.21 -21.98
CA GLY A 44 -17.16 -8.29 -22.98
C GLY A 44 -16.12 -8.21 -24.09
N MET A 45 -15.46 -7.07 -24.29
CA MET A 45 -14.32 -7.00 -25.22
C MET A 45 -13.17 -7.90 -24.75
N SER A 46 -12.55 -8.59 -25.71
CA SER A 46 -11.32 -9.36 -25.47
C SER A 46 -10.17 -8.42 -25.06
N TYR A 47 -9.14 -8.98 -24.39
CA TYR A 47 -7.95 -8.22 -24.01
C TYR A 47 -7.27 -7.56 -25.22
N SER A 48 -7.04 -8.33 -26.29
CA SER A 48 -6.38 -7.83 -27.50
C SER A 48 -7.19 -6.72 -28.19
N SER A 49 -8.53 -6.87 -28.26
CA SER A 49 -9.40 -5.83 -28.78
C SER A 49 -9.35 -4.54 -27.94
N LYS A 50 -9.31 -4.65 -26.60
CA LYS A 50 -9.16 -3.48 -25.72
C LYS A 50 -7.79 -2.82 -25.87
N LEU A 51 -6.73 -3.62 -25.95
CA LEU A 51 -5.36 -3.13 -26.10
C LEU A 51 -5.22 -2.35 -27.41
N GLU A 52 -5.74 -2.89 -28.51
CA GLU A 52 -5.74 -2.21 -29.81
C GLU A 52 -6.55 -0.92 -29.76
N ALA A 53 -7.77 -0.96 -29.24
CA ALA A 53 -8.60 0.24 -29.09
C ALA A 53 -7.93 1.31 -28.21
N GLY A 54 -7.30 0.91 -27.11
CA GLY A 54 -6.59 1.81 -26.20
C GLY A 54 -5.34 2.45 -26.81
N ARG A 55 -4.62 1.73 -27.68
CA ARG A 55 -3.47 2.27 -28.44
C ARG A 55 -3.86 3.41 -29.37
N HIS A 56 -5.02 3.28 -30.01
CA HIS A 56 -5.56 4.30 -30.94
C HIS A 56 -6.41 5.36 -30.24
N ALA A 57 -6.74 5.18 -28.97
CA ALA A 57 -7.53 6.14 -28.22
C ALA A 57 -6.75 7.45 -28.02
N TYR A 58 -7.45 8.57 -28.20
CA TYR A 58 -6.93 9.89 -27.90
C TYR A 58 -6.89 10.11 -26.38
N LEU A 59 -5.85 10.78 -25.90
CA LEU A 59 -5.88 11.27 -24.53
C LEU A 59 -6.92 12.38 -24.36
N ASN A 60 -7.65 12.31 -23.25
CA ASN A 60 -8.29 13.50 -22.70
C ASN A 60 -7.20 14.50 -22.34
N THR A 61 -7.35 15.74 -22.77
CA THR A 61 -6.41 16.84 -22.44
C THR A 61 -6.74 17.46 -21.09
N CYS A 62 -7.98 17.29 -20.64
CA CYS A 62 -8.52 17.72 -19.36
C CYS A 62 -9.41 16.63 -18.77
N SER A 63 -9.45 16.52 -17.44
CA SER A 63 -10.35 15.62 -16.73
C SER A 63 -10.90 16.28 -15.45
N PRO A 64 -12.12 15.93 -15.00
CA PRO A 64 -12.69 16.45 -13.76
C PRO A 64 -11.77 16.17 -12.56
N CYS A 65 -11.19 17.23 -12.02
CA CYS A 65 -10.33 17.13 -10.86
C CYS A 65 -11.15 17.29 -9.58
N VAL A 66 -11.14 16.26 -8.75
CA VAL A 66 -11.78 16.29 -7.43
C VAL A 66 -11.10 17.33 -6.54
N PHE A 67 -9.78 17.47 -6.61
CA PHE A 67 -9.04 18.43 -5.78
C PHE A 67 -9.45 19.87 -6.06
N HIS A 68 -9.47 20.27 -7.34
CA HIS A 68 -9.73 21.65 -7.75
C HIS A 68 -11.21 21.98 -7.98
N GLY A 69 -12.08 20.98 -8.05
CA GLY A 69 -13.50 21.18 -8.35
C GLY A 69 -13.77 21.70 -9.79
N ARG A 70 -12.81 21.52 -10.70
CA ARG A 70 -12.85 21.94 -12.11
C ARG A 70 -12.08 20.96 -12.98
N ASP A 71 -12.26 21.06 -14.30
CA ASP A 71 -11.44 20.29 -15.24
C ASP A 71 -9.98 20.78 -15.20
N CYS A 72 -9.06 19.85 -15.02
CA CYS A 72 -7.62 20.14 -14.97
C CYS A 72 -6.89 19.38 -16.05
N SER A 73 -5.78 19.95 -16.52
CA SER A 73 -4.96 19.30 -17.55
C SER A 73 -4.36 18.00 -17.04
N THR A 74 -4.52 16.96 -17.85
CA THR A 74 -3.96 15.61 -17.69
C THR A 74 -2.62 15.46 -18.42
N GLN A 75 -2.22 16.47 -19.22
CA GLN A 75 -0.99 16.49 -20.02
C GLN A 75 0.16 17.21 -19.31
N LYS A 76 0.21 17.11 -17.98
CA LYS A 76 1.36 17.60 -17.22
C LYS A 76 2.52 16.64 -17.42
N MET A 77 3.70 17.16 -17.77
CA MET A 77 4.90 16.34 -17.86
C MET A 77 5.17 15.69 -16.50
N VAL A 78 5.34 14.37 -16.49
CA VAL A 78 5.72 13.59 -15.31
C VAL A 78 7.06 12.94 -15.61
N THR A 79 8.08 13.25 -14.82
CA THR A 79 9.43 12.70 -14.97
C THR A 79 9.60 11.37 -14.26
N PHE A 80 8.82 11.14 -13.20
CA PHE A 80 8.79 9.91 -12.42
C PHE A 80 7.36 9.62 -11.95
N ASP A 81 6.79 8.49 -12.39
CA ASP A 81 5.45 8.02 -11.97
C ASP A 81 5.58 6.89 -10.94
N VAL A 82 4.81 6.97 -9.86
CA VAL A 82 4.73 5.91 -8.83
C VAL A 82 3.28 5.46 -8.70
N SER A 83 3.00 4.23 -9.09
CA SER A 83 1.65 3.73 -9.28
C SER A 83 1.40 2.40 -8.58
N GLY A 84 0.37 2.36 -7.72
CA GLY A 84 -0.20 1.10 -7.22
C GLY A 84 -1.35 0.66 -8.11
N LEU A 85 -1.07 -0.15 -9.13
CA LEU A 85 -2.09 -0.58 -10.09
C LEU A 85 -3.03 -1.62 -9.49
N PRO A 86 -4.32 -1.65 -9.90
CA PRO A 86 -5.29 -2.57 -9.32
C PRO A 86 -4.86 -4.04 -9.49
N CYS A 87 -4.87 -4.77 -8.38
CA CYS A 87 -4.49 -6.18 -8.31
C CYS A 87 -5.63 -7.22 -8.08
N PRO A 88 -6.95 -6.90 -8.00
CA PRO A 88 -7.98 -7.93 -7.81
C PRO A 88 -7.94 -9.09 -8.81
N ASP A 89 -7.55 -8.85 -10.07
CA ASP A 89 -7.45 -9.90 -11.09
C ASP A 89 -6.10 -10.64 -11.09
N MET A 90 -5.11 -10.17 -10.32
CA MET A 90 -3.80 -10.80 -10.16
C MET A 90 -3.70 -11.60 -8.85
N SER A 91 -4.29 -11.06 -7.78
CA SER A 91 -4.18 -11.58 -6.40
C SER A 91 -4.78 -12.97 -6.24
N GLN A 92 -4.13 -13.80 -5.40
CA GLN A 92 -4.65 -15.12 -5.00
C GLN A 92 -5.99 -15.03 -4.27
N ALA A 93 -6.25 -13.93 -3.58
CA ALA A 93 -7.52 -13.68 -2.89
C ALA A 93 -8.62 -13.17 -3.84
N GLY A 94 -8.27 -12.83 -5.09
CA GLY A 94 -9.19 -12.34 -6.10
C GLY A 94 -9.59 -13.40 -7.12
N LYS A 95 -10.05 -12.97 -8.30
CA LYS A 95 -10.57 -13.89 -9.34
C LYS A 95 -9.48 -14.50 -10.21
N ARG A 96 -8.23 -14.00 -10.10
CA ARG A 96 -7.07 -14.48 -10.87
C ARG A 96 -7.28 -14.50 -12.38
N GLN A 97 -8.11 -13.57 -12.89
CA GLN A 97 -8.46 -13.48 -14.31
C GLN A 97 -7.33 -12.89 -15.17
N LYS A 98 -6.36 -12.20 -14.56
CA LYS A 98 -5.24 -11.53 -15.22
C LYS A 98 -5.71 -10.70 -16.42
N ARG A 99 -5.19 -10.95 -17.62
CA ARG A 99 -5.60 -10.29 -18.89
C ARG A 99 -7.08 -10.40 -19.20
N ALA A 100 -7.77 -11.45 -18.76
CA ALA A 100 -9.22 -11.59 -18.98
C ALA A 100 -10.05 -10.77 -17.98
N GLY A 101 -9.41 -10.22 -16.95
CA GLY A 101 -10.07 -9.50 -15.87
C GLY A 101 -10.44 -8.06 -16.25
N PRO A 102 -11.47 -7.47 -15.62
CA PRO A 102 -11.87 -6.10 -15.86
C PRO A 102 -10.79 -5.07 -15.50
N THR A 103 -9.82 -5.37 -14.63
CA THR A 103 -8.79 -4.39 -14.26
C THR A 103 -7.78 -4.13 -15.37
N ASN A 104 -7.77 -4.93 -16.45
CA ASN A 104 -6.87 -4.75 -17.59
C ASN A 104 -6.99 -3.37 -18.25
N SER A 105 -8.17 -2.74 -18.19
CA SER A 105 -8.41 -1.44 -18.80
C SER A 105 -7.60 -0.33 -18.13
N VAL A 106 -7.36 -0.44 -16.83
CA VAL A 106 -6.53 0.52 -16.07
C VAL A 106 -5.07 0.44 -16.52
N TYR A 107 -4.53 -0.76 -16.76
CA TYR A 107 -3.16 -0.93 -17.27
C TYR A 107 -3.02 -0.38 -18.68
N ILE A 108 -4.00 -0.62 -19.56
CA ILE A 108 -4.01 -0.08 -20.93
C ILE A 108 -4.08 1.45 -20.90
N ALA A 109 -4.96 2.03 -20.08
CA ALA A 109 -5.09 3.48 -19.95
C ALA A 109 -3.82 4.13 -19.39
N HIS A 110 -3.23 3.55 -18.34
CA HIS A 110 -1.95 4.00 -17.77
C HIS A 110 -0.80 3.89 -18.77
N GLY A 111 -0.71 2.77 -19.50
CA GLY A 111 0.27 2.56 -20.56
C GLY A 111 0.16 3.55 -21.71
N ARG A 112 -1.06 3.81 -22.19
CA ARG A 112 -1.29 4.83 -23.23
C ARG A 112 -0.92 6.22 -22.76
N TRP A 113 -1.27 6.59 -21.52
CA TRP A 113 -0.95 7.88 -20.93
C TRP A 113 0.57 8.08 -20.76
N THR A 114 1.28 7.10 -20.20
CA THR A 114 2.74 7.17 -20.02
C THR A 114 3.51 7.17 -21.34
N THR A 115 3.01 6.43 -22.35
CA THR A 115 3.57 6.42 -23.70
C THR A 115 3.45 7.79 -24.37
N GLU A 116 2.27 8.40 -24.33
CA GLU A 116 2.04 9.72 -24.94
C GLU A 116 2.86 10.83 -24.27
N LEU A 117 3.04 10.76 -22.94
CA LEU A 117 3.85 11.73 -22.20
C LEU A 117 5.34 11.41 -22.20
N GLU A 118 5.74 10.30 -22.83
CA GLU A 118 7.09 9.74 -22.78
C GLU A 118 7.65 9.76 -21.36
N THR A 119 6.88 9.27 -20.38
CA THR A 119 7.25 9.30 -18.96
C THR A 119 8.58 8.56 -18.77
N PRO A 120 9.67 9.24 -18.36
CA PRO A 120 11.00 8.65 -18.33
C PRO A 120 11.12 7.42 -17.42
N LEU A 121 10.60 7.52 -16.20
CA LEU A 121 10.74 6.48 -15.19
C LEU A 121 9.38 6.16 -14.56
N LEU A 122 9.09 4.87 -14.43
CA LEU A 122 7.90 4.33 -13.78
C LEU A 122 8.33 3.46 -12.59
N LEU A 123 7.57 3.49 -11.51
CA LEU A 123 7.63 2.54 -10.42
C LEU A 123 6.23 2.00 -10.12
N VAL A 124 5.99 0.76 -10.48
CA VAL A 124 4.68 0.10 -10.32
C VAL A 124 4.74 -0.89 -9.15
N GLU A 125 3.85 -0.73 -8.17
CA GLU A 125 3.64 -1.72 -7.11
C GLU A 125 2.44 -2.62 -7.45
N CYS A 126 2.60 -3.92 -7.19
CA CYS A 126 1.49 -4.88 -7.31
C CYS A 126 1.73 -6.15 -6.45
N THR A 127 0.80 -7.09 -6.50
CA THR A 127 0.98 -8.44 -5.94
C THR A 127 2.04 -9.23 -6.72
N LYS A 128 2.71 -10.19 -6.07
CA LYS A 128 3.75 -11.02 -6.69
C LYS A 128 3.28 -11.81 -7.93
N GLU A 129 1.98 -11.98 -8.11
CA GLU A 129 1.35 -12.65 -9.25
C GLU A 129 1.08 -11.74 -10.46
N LEU A 130 1.61 -10.51 -10.47
CA LEU A 130 1.49 -9.58 -11.60
C LEU A 130 1.88 -10.25 -12.93
N ASP A 131 1.03 -10.09 -13.94
CA ASP A 131 1.30 -10.52 -15.32
C ASP A 131 2.24 -9.50 -15.99
N MET A 132 3.55 -9.78 -15.96
CA MET A 132 4.57 -8.91 -16.57
C MET A 132 4.35 -8.72 -18.07
N GLY A 133 3.91 -9.75 -18.78
CA GLY A 133 3.64 -9.61 -20.21
C GLY A 133 2.49 -8.65 -20.50
N MET A 134 1.50 -8.54 -19.60
CA MET A 134 0.44 -7.52 -19.74
C MET A 134 1.01 -6.10 -19.56
N LEU A 135 1.98 -5.93 -18.66
CA LEU A 135 2.63 -4.63 -18.45
C LEU A 135 3.52 -4.25 -19.64
N GLU A 136 4.26 -5.21 -20.19
CA GLU A 136 5.06 -5.08 -21.42
C GLU A 136 4.18 -4.73 -22.64
N ASP A 137 3.04 -5.41 -22.79
CA ASP A 137 2.09 -5.17 -23.88
C ASP A 137 1.52 -3.73 -23.85
N THR A 138 1.27 -3.18 -22.65
CA THR A 138 0.68 -1.84 -22.46
C THR A 138 1.71 -0.71 -22.43
N HIS A 139 2.98 -1.00 -22.14
CA HIS A 139 4.07 -0.03 -22.05
C HIS A 139 5.22 -0.43 -22.98
N PRO A 140 4.97 -0.43 -24.30
CA PRO A 140 5.92 -0.99 -25.25
C PRO A 140 7.23 -0.21 -25.31
N ASP A 141 7.31 1.02 -24.80
CA ASP A 141 8.48 1.91 -24.86
C ASP A 141 9.41 1.84 -23.62
N HIS A 142 9.11 0.98 -22.66
CA HIS A 142 9.87 0.82 -21.42
C HIS A 142 10.59 -0.53 -21.35
N ASP A 143 11.79 -0.53 -20.75
CA ASP A 143 12.45 -1.73 -20.26
C ASP A 143 12.06 -1.96 -18.80
N PHE A 144 11.73 -3.20 -18.43
CA PHE A 144 11.18 -3.53 -17.12
C PHE A 144 12.13 -4.33 -16.24
N TYR A 145 12.22 -3.93 -14.98
CA TYR A 145 13.01 -4.58 -13.94
C TYR A 145 12.09 -4.95 -12.78
N GLN A 146 11.77 -6.24 -12.64
CA GLN A 146 10.85 -6.74 -11.63
C GLN A 146 11.60 -7.12 -10.34
N LEU A 147 11.45 -6.30 -9.31
CA LEU A 147 11.97 -6.52 -7.97
C LEU A 147 10.88 -7.14 -7.08
N PHE A 148 11.32 -7.84 -6.03
CA PHE A 148 10.42 -8.38 -5.00
C PHE A 148 10.86 -7.90 -3.64
N SER A 149 9.91 -7.38 -2.85
CA SER A 149 10.23 -6.86 -1.53
C SER A 149 9.07 -7.06 -0.56
N GLU A 150 9.42 -7.25 0.70
CA GLU A 150 8.54 -7.20 1.84
C GLU A 150 9.10 -6.26 2.93
N PRO A 151 8.28 -5.82 3.90
CA PRO A 151 8.71 -4.92 4.96
C PRO A 151 9.96 -5.39 5.72
N SER A 152 10.16 -6.70 5.89
CA SER A 152 11.35 -7.22 6.55
C SER A 152 12.66 -6.98 5.79
N ASN A 153 12.62 -6.66 4.49
CA ASN A 153 13.82 -6.25 3.75
C ASN A 153 14.28 -4.84 4.14
N VAL A 154 13.43 -4.03 4.76
CA VAL A 154 13.72 -2.64 5.16
C VAL A 154 13.61 -2.44 6.67
N GLY A 155 13.83 -3.51 7.44
CA GLY A 155 13.87 -3.48 8.91
C GLY A 155 12.52 -3.64 9.61
N PHE A 156 11.40 -3.78 8.89
CA PHE A 156 10.06 -3.99 9.46
C PHE A 156 9.73 -5.49 9.53
N CYS A 157 10.49 -6.22 10.34
CA CYS A 157 10.45 -7.68 10.43
C CYS A 157 9.12 -8.25 10.96
N GLY A 158 8.37 -7.50 11.76
CA GLY A 158 7.11 -7.94 12.38
C GLY A 158 5.86 -7.78 11.52
N VAL A 159 5.98 -7.47 10.22
CA VAL A 159 4.81 -7.23 9.33
C VAL A 159 4.94 -8.01 8.03
N ALA A 160 3.85 -8.68 7.63
CA ALA A 160 3.79 -9.41 6.37
C ALA A 160 3.15 -8.54 5.28
N ARG A 161 3.91 -8.19 4.24
CA ARG A 161 3.38 -7.53 3.03
C ARG A 161 4.29 -7.72 1.82
N TYR A 162 4.40 -8.96 1.36
CA TYR A 162 5.19 -9.27 0.17
C TYR A 162 4.55 -8.69 -1.10
N ARG A 163 5.33 -7.97 -1.90
CA ARG A 163 4.91 -7.26 -3.12
C ARG A 163 5.96 -7.37 -4.20
N THR A 164 5.53 -7.17 -5.44
CA THR A 164 6.43 -6.92 -6.55
C THR A 164 6.49 -5.43 -6.85
N TRP A 165 7.66 -4.95 -7.20
CA TRP A 165 7.95 -3.58 -7.57
C TRP A 165 8.60 -3.61 -8.94
N VAL A 166 7.99 -2.97 -9.92
CA VAL A 166 8.47 -2.97 -11.29
C VAL A 166 8.98 -1.58 -11.64
N ILE A 167 10.27 -1.47 -11.96
CA ILE A 167 10.85 -0.26 -12.49
C ILE A 167 10.70 -0.31 -14.02
N GLY A 168 10.04 0.68 -14.61
CA GLY A 168 9.94 0.87 -16.05
C GLY A 168 10.83 2.02 -16.50
N ALA A 169 11.87 1.73 -17.29
CA ALA A 169 12.82 2.71 -17.78
C ALA A 169 12.57 2.99 -19.27
N HIS A 170 12.18 4.22 -19.62
CA HIS A 170 11.85 4.58 -21.01
C HIS A 170 13.10 4.52 -21.91
N ARG A 171 13.08 3.68 -22.96
CA ARG A 171 14.26 3.34 -23.78
C ARG A 171 14.98 4.53 -24.41
N LYS A 172 14.22 5.57 -24.76
CA LYS A 172 14.77 6.77 -25.42
C LYS A 172 15.20 7.86 -24.43
N ARG A 173 14.66 7.86 -23.21
CA ARG A 173 14.80 9.00 -22.27
C ARG A 173 15.62 8.68 -21.03
N THR A 174 15.83 7.40 -20.73
CA THR A 174 16.60 6.97 -19.57
C THR A 174 17.79 6.11 -19.97
N VAL A 175 18.75 6.02 -19.05
CA VAL A 175 19.88 5.10 -19.09
C VAL A 175 20.02 4.44 -17.72
N SER A 176 20.30 3.14 -17.69
CA SER A 176 20.66 2.45 -16.46
C SER A 176 22.09 2.83 -16.07
N LEU A 177 22.23 3.44 -14.89
CA LEU A 177 23.50 3.83 -14.28
C LEU A 177 24.05 2.72 -13.39
N PHE A 178 23.16 2.00 -12.72
CA PHE A 178 23.46 0.90 -11.82
C PHE A 178 22.43 -0.21 -11.97
N ASP A 179 22.82 -1.43 -11.63
CA ASP A 179 21.89 -2.57 -11.58
C ASP A 179 20.93 -2.43 -10.37
N PRO A 180 19.60 -2.30 -10.59
CA PRO A 180 18.64 -2.16 -9.50
C PRO A 180 18.57 -3.39 -8.58
N PHE A 181 18.88 -4.59 -9.08
CA PHE A 181 18.90 -5.82 -8.27
C PHE A 181 20.06 -5.77 -7.27
N MET A 182 21.25 -5.38 -7.71
CA MET A 182 22.42 -5.24 -6.85
C MET A 182 22.19 -4.20 -5.75
N LEU A 183 21.62 -3.03 -6.08
CA LEU A 183 21.34 -2.00 -5.08
C LEU A 183 20.27 -2.46 -4.08
N GLN A 184 19.24 -3.16 -4.54
CA GLN A 184 18.23 -3.74 -3.65
C GLN A 184 18.86 -4.73 -2.66
N ASP A 185 19.71 -5.63 -3.13
CA ASP A 185 20.37 -6.64 -2.30
C ASP A 185 21.31 -6.00 -1.28
N MET A 186 22.07 -4.97 -1.68
CA MET A 186 22.93 -4.19 -0.78
C MET A 186 22.13 -3.53 0.34
N LEU A 187 21.04 -2.83 -0.01
CA LEU A 187 20.18 -2.17 0.99
C LEU A 187 19.50 -3.18 1.90
N THR A 188 18.97 -4.27 1.33
CA THR A 188 18.32 -5.34 2.10
C THR A 188 19.29 -5.96 3.11
N THR A 189 20.51 -6.26 2.66
CA THR A 189 21.58 -6.78 3.52
C THR A 189 21.88 -5.77 4.64
N ALA A 190 22.06 -4.49 4.31
CA ALA A 190 22.31 -3.46 5.32
C ALA A 190 21.19 -3.37 6.36
N PHE A 191 19.92 -3.36 5.96
CA PHE A 191 18.80 -3.30 6.91
C PHE A 191 18.71 -4.56 7.78
N GLN A 192 18.83 -5.76 7.20
CA GLN A 192 18.71 -7.02 7.95
C GLN A 192 19.77 -7.17 9.05
N HIS A 193 20.95 -6.57 8.88
CA HIS A 193 22.01 -6.59 9.88
C HIS A 193 21.80 -5.55 10.99
N ASN A 194 21.16 -4.41 10.70
CA ASN A 194 21.15 -3.26 11.60
C ASN A 194 19.80 -3.02 12.30
N VAL A 195 18.67 -3.42 11.71
CA VAL A 195 17.34 -3.05 12.20
C VAL A 195 16.38 -4.23 12.08
N LYS A 196 15.66 -4.54 13.17
CA LYS A 196 14.65 -5.60 13.22
C LYS A 196 13.48 -5.19 14.11
N ALA A 197 12.57 -4.38 13.58
CA ALA A 197 11.32 -4.05 14.26
C ALA A 197 10.38 -5.27 14.23
N GLU A 198 10.00 -5.76 15.39
CA GLU A 198 9.10 -6.90 15.60
C GLU A 198 7.69 -6.42 16.01
N VAL A 199 6.77 -7.36 16.20
CA VAL A 199 5.35 -7.04 16.48
C VAL A 199 5.19 -6.13 17.71
N GLN A 200 5.98 -6.38 18.76
CA GLN A 200 5.95 -5.61 20.00
C GLN A 200 6.40 -4.16 19.82
N ASP A 201 7.28 -3.89 18.86
CA ASP A 201 7.81 -2.53 18.63
C ASP A 201 6.74 -1.63 18.00
N PHE A 202 5.71 -2.21 17.37
CA PHE A 202 4.58 -1.47 16.84
C PHE A 202 3.50 -1.20 17.89
N LEU A 203 3.59 -1.74 19.11
CA LEU A 203 2.60 -1.58 20.18
C LEU A 203 2.76 -0.23 20.92
N VAL A 204 2.69 0.86 20.16
CA VAL A 204 2.99 2.23 20.58
C VAL A 204 1.78 3.04 21.07
N ALA A 205 0.59 2.42 21.12
CA ALA A 205 -0.60 3.13 21.57
C ALA A 205 -0.56 3.38 23.08
N SER A 206 -0.82 4.63 23.47
CA SER A 206 -1.02 5.01 24.87
C SER A 206 -2.28 4.37 25.44
N THR A 207 -2.36 4.29 26.76
CA THR A 207 -3.56 3.83 27.48
C THR A 207 -4.81 4.62 27.07
N ALA A 208 -4.67 5.93 26.85
CA ALA A 208 -5.78 6.78 26.41
C ALA A 208 -6.26 6.42 24.99
N GLU A 209 -5.35 6.16 24.05
CA GLU A 209 -5.69 5.74 22.68
C GLU A 209 -6.36 4.35 22.65
N ILE A 210 -5.86 3.40 23.47
CA ILE A 210 -6.48 2.08 23.63
C ILE A 210 -7.91 2.23 24.18
N HIS A 211 -8.11 3.04 25.22
CA HIS A 211 -9.41 3.28 25.82
C HIS A 211 -10.39 3.99 24.87
N LEU A 212 -9.90 4.95 24.08
CA LEU A 212 -10.70 5.63 23.06
C LEU A 212 -11.27 4.61 22.06
N GLU A 213 -10.42 3.76 21.48
CA GLU A 213 -10.87 2.72 20.54
C GLU A 213 -11.82 1.70 21.17
N ALA A 214 -11.51 1.26 22.38
CA ALA A 214 -12.35 0.34 23.13
C ALA A 214 -13.75 0.95 23.39
N SER A 215 -13.82 2.25 23.72
CA SER A 215 -15.09 2.95 23.94
C SER A 215 -15.93 3.05 22.66
N VAL A 216 -15.31 3.33 21.51
CA VAL A 216 -15.99 3.38 20.21
C VAL A 216 -16.55 2.00 19.83
N ARG A 217 -15.79 0.93 20.07
CA ARG A 217 -16.25 -0.44 19.84
C ARG A 217 -17.38 -0.82 20.79
N ALA A 218 -17.28 -0.48 22.07
CA ALA A 218 -18.31 -0.74 23.08
C ALA A 218 -19.65 -0.08 22.68
N LEU A 219 -19.60 1.20 22.25
CA LEU A 219 -20.75 1.92 21.72
C LEU A 219 -21.37 1.20 20.51
N HIS A 220 -20.55 0.83 19.52
CA HIS A 220 -21.01 0.11 18.33
C HIS A 220 -21.64 -1.26 18.68
N ARG A 221 -21.12 -1.94 19.71
CA ARG A 221 -21.64 -3.22 20.22
C ARG A 221 -22.82 -3.08 21.17
N ARG A 222 -23.16 -1.86 21.60
CA ARG A 222 -24.15 -1.57 22.65
C ARG A 222 -23.84 -2.31 23.96
N VAL A 223 -22.56 -2.38 24.32
CA VAL A 223 -22.07 -2.97 25.57
C VAL A 223 -21.53 -1.86 26.47
N PRO A 224 -21.79 -1.86 27.79
CA PRO A 224 -21.22 -0.88 28.69
C PRO A 224 -19.69 -0.89 28.64
N TYR A 225 -19.11 0.29 28.45
CA TYR A 225 -17.67 0.43 28.49
C TYR A 225 -17.18 0.46 29.95
N ARG A 226 -16.25 -0.43 30.31
CA ARG A 226 -15.72 -0.57 31.67
C ARG A 226 -14.53 0.37 31.84
N VAL A 227 -14.78 1.54 32.44
CA VAL A 227 -13.74 2.52 32.79
C VAL A 227 -13.06 2.06 34.08
N GLY A 228 -11.72 1.95 34.11
CA GLY A 228 -11.01 1.69 35.38
C GLY A 228 -9.89 0.64 35.41
N GLY A 229 -9.26 0.32 34.28
CA GLY A 229 -7.99 -0.43 34.30
C GLY A 229 -8.06 -1.91 33.94
N GLU A 230 -9.21 -2.44 33.52
CA GLU A 230 -9.24 -3.75 32.84
C GLU A 230 -8.46 -3.63 31.53
N LYS A 231 -7.25 -4.21 31.49
CA LYS A 231 -6.45 -4.37 30.26
C LYS A 231 -7.06 -5.40 29.30
N ASP A 232 -7.98 -6.22 29.81
CA ASP A 232 -8.64 -7.29 29.09
C ASP A 232 -9.86 -6.76 28.33
N LEU A 233 -9.71 -6.58 27.01
CA LEU A 233 -10.79 -6.13 26.13
C LEU A 233 -11.56 -7.29 25.50
N GLN A 234 -11.39 -8.52 25.99
CA GLN A 234 -12.06 -9.70 25.44
C GLN A 234 -13.59 -9.60 25.54
N TYR A 235 -14.11 -8.93 26.57
CA TYR A 235 -15.56 -8.73 26.75
C TYR A 235 -16.21 -7.88 25.63
N LEU A 236 -15.42 -7.20 24.81
CA LEU A 236 -15.89 -6.42 23.64
C LEU A 236 -15.92 -7.24 22.34
N LEU A 237 -15.47 -8.49 22.37
CA LEU A 237 -15.59 -9.40 21.24
C LEU A 237 -17.05 -9.82 21.07
N SER A 238 -17.52 -9.86 19.82
CA SER A 238 -18.80 -10.50 19.50
C SER A 238 -18.74 -12.01 19.73
N PRO A 239 -19.89 -12.69 19.90
CA PRO A 239 -19.91 -14.15 20.09
C PRO A 239 -19.16 -14.92 18.99
N ARG A 240 -19.23 -14.44 17.73
CA ARG A 240 -18.48 -15.01 16.60
C ARG A 240 -16.97 -14.82 16.77
N GLU A 241 -16.53 -13.60 17.07
CA GLU A 241 -15.10 -13.28 17.24
C GLU A 241 -14.51 -14.07 18.40
N GLU A 242 -15.24 -14.19 19.51
CA GLU A 242 -14.85 -14.97 20.68
C GLU A 242 -14.74 -16.47 20.37
N THR A 243 -15.72 -17.05 19.67
CA THR A 243 -15.66 -18.45 19.23
C THR A 243 -14.46 -18.68 18.30
N CYS A 244 -14.19 -17.75 17.38
CA CYS A 244 -13.04 -17.82 16.49
C CYS A 244 -11.73 -17.78 17.27
N ARG A 245 -11.58 -16.84 18.21
CA ARG A 245 -10.42 -16.72 19.12
C ARG A 245 -10.19 -18.02 19.90
N GLN A 246 -11.22 -18.58 20.54
CA GLN A 246 -11.11 -19.83 21.31
C GLN A 246 -10.61 -21.01 20.46
N LYS A 247 -11.16 -21.17 19.25
CA LYS A 247 -10.70 -22.20 18.31
C LYS A 247 -9.25 -21.99 17.88
N LEU A 248 -8.85 -20.74 17.61
CA LEU A 248 -7.46 -20.40 17.25
C LEU A 248 -6.51 -20.64 18.42
N ASP A 249 -6.90 -20.31 19.65
CA ASP A 249 -6.12 -20.58 20.85
C ASP A 249 -5.89 -22.08 21.07
N ALA A 250 -6.95 -22.88 20.94
CA ALA A 250 -6.84 -24.34 21.03
C ALA A 250 -5.93 -24.90 19.92
N LYS A 251 -6.08 -24.40 18.69
CA LYS A 251 -5.24 -24.80 17.54
C LYS A 251 -3.78 -24.42 17.75
N PHE A 252 -3.50 -23.25 18.33
CA PHE A 252 -2.16 -22.79 18.64
C PHE A 252 -1.52 -23.66 19.73
N LEU A 253 -2.23 -23.87 20.84
CA LEU A 253 -1.77 -24.73 21.94
C LEU A 253 -1.50 -26.16 21.45
N GLN A 254 -2.41 -26.74 20.67
CA GLN A 254 -2.24 -28.07 20.09
C GLN A 254 -0.99 -28.17 19.19
N LYS A 255 -0.75 -27.12 18.37
CA LYS A 255 0.34 -27.14 17.38
C LYS A 255 1.72 -26.83 17.99
N TYR A 256 1.78 -25.94 18.97
CA TYR A 256 3.05 -25.40 19.49
C TYR A 256 3.32 -25.77 20.95
N GLY A 257 2.37 -26.38 21.67
CA GLY A 257 2.52 -26.77 23.07
C GLY A 257 2.67 -25.59 24.04
N MET A 258 2.31 -24.38 23.61
CA MET A 258 2.49 -23.13 24.36
C MET A 258 1.15 -22.41 24.51
N LEU A 259 0.93 -21.75 25.65
CA LEU A 259 -0.28 -20.94 25.80
C LEU A 259 -0.20 -19.71 24.89
N PRO A 260 -1.27 -19.35 24.17
CA PRO A 260 -1.28 -18.19 23.27
C PRO A 260 -0.84 -16.88 23.93
N GLY A 261 -1.18 -16.69 25.21
CA GLY A 261 -0.80 -15.50 25.98
C GLY A 261 0.70 -15.39 26.29
N GLU A 262 1.47 -16.47 26.14
CA GLU A 262 2.91 -16.48 26.37
C GLU A 262 3.70 -16.01 25.13
N HIS A 263 3.10 -16.08 23.95
CA HIS A 263 3.74 -15.73 22.68
C HIS A 263 3.55 -14.24 22.33
N SER A 264 4.61 -13.43 22.41
CA SER A 264 4.56 -11.96 22.23
C SER A 264 4.16 -11.51 20.83
N SER A 265 4.58 -12.25 19.80
CA SER A 265 4.33 -11.86 18.40
C SER A 265 3.08 -12.51 17.82
N LEU A 266 2.22 -13.10 18.66
CA LEU A 266 1.02 -13.81 18.20
C LEU A 266 -0.11 -12.82 17.91
N VAL A 267 -0.62 -12.87 16.70
CA VAL A 267 -1.65 -11.99 16.16
C VAL A 267 -2.64 -12.85 15.37
N TYR A 268 -3.93 -12.72 15.69
CA TYR A 268 -5.00 -13.36 14.93
C TYR A 268 -5.79 -12.33 14.16
N TYR A 269 -6.12 -12.62 12.92
CA TYR A 269 -7.15 -11.88 12.20
C TYR A 269 -8.52 -12.50 12.44
N LEU A 270 -9.32 -11.92 13.35
CA LEU A 270 -10.63 -12.45 13.74
C LEU A 270 -11.74 -12.20 12.71
N GLY A 271 -11.43 -11.55 11.58
CA GLY A 271 -12.37 -11.37 10.47
C GLY A 271 -12.62 -12.65 9.67
N ASP A 272 -11.72 -13.63 9.76
CA ASP A 272 -11.84 -14.94 9.11
C ASP A 272 -12.58 -15.96 9.99
N SER A 273 -12.63 -17.22 9.54
CA SER A 273 -12.98 -18.36 10.36
C SER A 273 -11.72 -19.02 10.92
N ALA A 274 -11.86 -19.87 11.94
CA ALA A 274 -10.71 -20.57 12.52
C ALA A 274 -10.13 -21.65 11.58
N GLU A 275 -10.95 -22.12 10.63
CA GLU A 275 -10.58 -23.06 9.58
C GLU A 275 -9.70 -22.37 8.53
N TYR A 276 -10.10 -21.19 8.05
CA TYR A 276 -9.28 -20.32 7.19
C TYR A 276 -8.48 -19.31 8.04
N CYS A 277 -7.54 -19.79 8.86
CA CYS A 277 -6.85 -18.92 9.79
C CYS A 277 -5.80 -18.02 9.12
N THR A 278 -5.97 -16.72 9.27
CA THR A 278 -4.94 -15.73 8.97
C THR A 278 -4.33 -15.26 10.30
N TRP A 279 -3.13 -15.73 10.61
CA TRP A 279 -2.46 -15.48 11.89
C TRP A 279 -0.94 -15.40 11.75
N SER A 280 -0.26 -14.90 12.78
CA SER A 280 1.20 -14.79 12.81
C SER A 280 1.91 -16.03 13.37
N ALA A 281 1.19 -17.10 13.75
CA ALA A 281 1.78 -18.24 14.48
C ALA A 281 2.99 -18.89 13.77
N SER A 282 3.00 -18.93 12.44
CA SER A 282 4.14 -19.47 11.68
C SER A 282 5.16 -18.40 11.27
N SER A 283 4.72 -17.17 11.02
CA SER A 283 5.56 -16.11 10.42
C SER A 283 6.16 -15.17 11.45
N GLN A 284 5.61 -15.13 12.67
CA GLN A 284 5.83 -14.12 13.69
C GLN A 284 5.59 -12.68 13.19
N LYS A 285 4.83 -12.53 12.10
CA LYS A 285 4.52 -11.27 11.43
C LYS A 285 3.03 -10.96 11.53
N ILE A 286 2.67 -9.71 11.80
CA ILE A 286 1.30 -9.22 11.66
C ILE A 286 0.82 -9.56 10.24
N PRO A 287 -0.30 -10.28 10.08
CA PRO A 287 -0.83 -10.61 8.75
C PRO A 287 -1.17 -9.35 7.95
N THR A 288 -1.03 -9.43 6.62
CA THR A 288 -1.30 -8.30 5.73
C THR A 288 -2.67 -7.65 5.99
N TYR A 289 -2.70 -6.32 6.09
CA TYR A 289 -3.94 -5.57 6.22
C TYR A 289 -4.82 -5.71 4.99
N ARG A 290 -6.12 -5.92 5.21
CA ARG A 290 -7.12 -6.07 4.15
C ARG A 290 -7.93 -4.79 3.99
N VAL A 291 -8.60 -4.63 2.84
CA VAL A 291 -9.49 -3.48 2.57
C VAL A 291 -10.60 -3.34 3.62
N ASN A 292 -11.04 -4.44 4.23
CA ASN A 292 -12.04 -4.46 5.31
C ASN A 292 -11.45 -4.40 6.72
N ALA A 293 -10.17 -4.03 6.87
CA ALA A 293 -9.49 -3.92 8.17
C ALA A 293 -10.18 -2.92 9.13
N LYS A 294 -11.04 -2.02 8.63
CA LYS A 294 -11.88 -1.16 9.47
C LYS A 294 -12.77 -1.92 10.45
N ASN A 295 -13.30 -3.07 10.05
CA ASN A 295 -14.28 -3.80 10.85
C ASN A 295 -13.68 -5.01 11.56
N ALA A 296 -12.55 -5.52 11.05
CA ALA A 296 -11.91 -6.72 11.53
C ALA A 296 -10.87 -6.43 12.63
N LEU A 297 -10.75 -7.36 13.56
CA LEU A 297 -9.85 -7.25 14.70
C LEU A 297 -8.58 -8.07 14.47
N TYR A 298 -7.43 -7.41 14.63
CA TYR A 298 -6.11 -8.04 14.69
C TYR A 298 -5.79 -8.29 16.17
N TRP A 299 -6.29 -9.39 16.70
CA TRP A 299 -6.25 -9.74 18.12
C TRP A 299 -4.88 -10.20 18.58
N LEU A 300 -4.46 -9.72 19.75
CA LEU A 300 -3.20 -10.00 20.41
C LEU A 300 -3.49 -10.78 21.71
N PRO A 301 -3.30 -12.12 21.73
CA PRO A 301 -3.66 -12.93 22.90
C PRO A 301 -2.92 -12.51 24.18
N LYS A 302 -1.63 -12.16 24.09
CA LYS A 302 -0.83 -11.71 25.24
C LYS A 302 -1.36 -10.41 25.86
N GLN A 303 -1.71 -9.43 25.04
CA GLN A 303 -2.22 -8.13 25.49
C GLN A 303 -3.73 -8.14 25.74
N LYS A 304 -4.43 -9.21 25.34
CA LYS A 304 -5.89 -9.36 25.41
C LYS A 304 -6.65 -8.17 24.83
N ARG A 305 -6.18 -7.67 23.70
CA ARG A 305 -6.78 -6.58 22.92
C ARG A 305 -6.49 -6.75 21.44
N TRP A 306 -7.03 -5.88 20.60
CA TRP A 306 -6.63 -5.78 19.20
C TRP A 306 -5.55 -4.70 18.99
N LEU A 307 -4.87 -4.75 17.83
CA LEU A 307 -4.02 -3.67 17.34
C LEU A 307 -4.86 -2.42 17.09
N THR A 308 -4.44 -1.29 17.67
CA THR A 308 -5.08 0.00 17.42
C THR A 308 -4.79 0.51 16.01
N ALA A 309 -5.54 1.49 15.54
CA ALA A 309 -5.33 2.14 14.24
C ALA A 309 -3.96 2.82 14.14
N LYS A 310 -3.47 3.43 15.22
CA LYS A 310 -2.11 3.97 15.32
C LYS A 310 -1.05 2.89 15.16
N GLU A 311 -1.17 1.79 15.89
CA GLU A 311 -0.23 0.67 15.82
C GLU A 311 -0.21 0.03 14.42
N ARG A 312 -1.38 -0.08 13.77
CA ARG A 312 -1.49 -0.53 12.38
C ARG A 312 -0.77 0.41 11.42
N LEU A 313 -0.94 1.72 11.55
CA LEU A 313 -0.24 2.72 10.74
C LEU A 313 1.28 2.69 10.98
N CYS A 314 1.74 2.64 12.23
CA CYS A 314 3.15 2.50 12.57
C CYS A 314 3.78 1.26 11.93
N SER A 315 3.08 0.13 12.00
CA SER A 315 3.54 -1.12 11.37
C SER A 315 3.56 -1.05 9.83
N MET A 316 2.84 -0.10 9.24
CA MET A 316 2.88 0.20 7.80
C MET A 316 3.95 1.24 7.42
N GLY A 317 4.82 1.62 8.37
CA GLY A 317 5.90 2.58 8.18
C GLY A 317 5.49 4.05 8.26
N PHE A 318 4.25 4.36 8.69
CA PHE A 318 3.80 5.74 8.80
C PHE A 318 4.35 6.43 10.08
N PRO A 319 4.65 7.74 10.01
CA PRO A 319 5.19 8.52 11.12
C PRO A 319 4.11 8.93 12.13
N CYS A 320 3.55 7.95 12.85
CA CYS A 320 2.47 8.15 13.81
C CYS A 320 2.92 8.29 15.28
N THR A 321 4.24 8.33 15.53
CA THR A 321 4.81 8.73 16.83
C THR A 321 5.77 9.90 16.65
N ASN A 322 6.03 10.68 17.70
CA ASN A 322 6.93 11.82 17.64
C ASN A 322 8.37 11.40 17.32
N GLU A 323 8.78 10.23 17.80
CA GLU A 323 10.10 9.66 17.56
C GLU A 323 10.28 9.31 16.08
N ILE A 324 9.31 8.61 15.47
CA ILE A 324 9.36 8.25 14.05
C ILE A 324 9.26 9.50 13.18
N ALA A 325 8.32 10.40 13.48
CA ALA A 325 8.14 11.65 12.74
C ALA A 325 9.39 12.53 12.81
N GLY A 326 9.99 12.66 14.00
CA GLY A 326 11.23 13.40 14.22
C GLY A 326 12.41 12.79 13.46
N ALA A 327 12.57 11.46 13.50
CA ALA A 327 13.62 10.76 12.76
C ALA A 327 13.50 10.95 11.23
N MET A 328 12.27 10.99 10.73
CA MET A 328 11.98 11.23 9.32
C MET A 328 11.99 12.72 8.94
N GLN A 329 12.09 13.62 9.91
CA GLN A 329 12.00 15.08 9.71
C GLN A 329 10.68 15.51 9.04
N VAL A 330 9.58 14.89 9.45
CA VAL A 330 8.25 15.12 8.91
C VAL A 330 7.24 15.45 10.01
N PRO A 331 6.12 16.13 9.72
CA PRO A 331 5.05 16.30 10.68
C PRO A 331 4.47 14.96 11.13
N LEU A 332 4.07 14.87 12.40
CA LEU A 332 3.35 13.72 12.94
C LEU A 332 2.07 13.45 12.14
N LEU A 333 1.86 12.20 11.72
CA LEU A 333 0.60 11.76 11.12
C LEU A 333 -0.39 11.39 12.22
N GLY A 334 -1.44 12.19 12.38
CA GLY A 334 -2.48 11.94 13.38
C GLY A 334 -3.27 10.66 13.11
N ALA A 335 -3.38 9.80 14.13
CA ALA A 335 -4.09 8.52 14.09
C ALA A 335 -5.32 8.47 15.02
N THR A 336 -5.82 9.63 15.48
CA THR A 336 -6.97 9.73 16.39
C THR A 336 -8.30 9.40 15.72
N ASP A 337 -8.42 9.63 14.41
CA ASP A 337 -9.55 9.16 13.61
C ASP A 337 -9.33 7.68 13.24
N ILE A 338 -9.91 6.81 14.06
CA ILE A 338 -9.79 5.34 14.00
C ILE A 338 -10.25 4.81 12.64
N GLN A 339 -11.37 5.33 12.12
CA GLN A 339 -11.96 4.86 10.87
C GLN A 339 -11.05 5.24 9.70
N ARG A 340 -10.60 6.49 9.66
CA ARG A 340 -9.68 7.01 8.65
C ARG A 340 -8.35 6.26 8.63
N ALA A 341 -7.76 6.05 9.80
CA ALA A 341 -6.49 5.34 9.95
C ALA A 341 -6.60 3.87 9.50
N ALA A 342 -7.74 3.20 9.77
CA ALA A 342 -7.97 1.85 9.30
C ALA A 342 -8.12 1.77 7.77
N ASP A 343 -8.77 2.75 7.14
CA ASP A 343 -8.96 2.81 5.68
C ASP A 343 -7.61 3.03 4.95
N LEU A 344 -6.68 3.78 5.55
CA LEU A 344 -5.31 3.93 5.04
C LEU A 344 -4.53 2.61 5.06
N CYS A 345 -4.57 1.85 6.15
CA CYS A 345 -3.77 0.62 6.31
C CYS A 345 -4.10 -0.47 5.28
N GLY A 346 -5.38 -0.64 4.95
CA GLY A 346 -5.85 -1.68 4.05
C GLY A 346 -5.45 -1.48 2.58
N ASN A 347 -5.31 -0.22 2.16
CA ASN A 347 -5.15 0.15 0.74
C ASN A 347 -3.77 0.75 0.41
N SER A 348 -2.97 1.14 1.41
CA SER A 348 -1.68 1.79 1.19
C SER A 348 -0.56 0.80 0.86
N MET A 349 0.43 1.25 0.09
CA MET A 349 1.74 0.61 0.04
C MET A 349 2.41 0.71 1.42
N HIS A 350 3.31 -0.22 1.75
CA HIS A 350 4.15 -0.05 2.95
C HIS A 350 5.04 1.18 2.75
N PHE A 351 4.91 2.18 3.61
CA PHE A 351 5.44 3.52 3.38
C PHE A 351 6.96 3.51 3.20
N THR A 352 7.69 2.88 4.12
CA THR A 352 9.15 2.77 4.05
C THR A 352 9.61 1.96 2.84
N THR A 353 8.91 0.87 2.50
CA THR A 353 9.28 0.06 1.32
C THR A 353 9.10 0.87 0.05
N CYS A 354 8.02 1.64 -0.05
CA CYS A 354 7.79 2.55 -1.17
C CYS A 354 8.91 3.58 -1.29
N GLY A 355 9.31 4.22 -0.20
CA GLY A 355 10.42 5.17 -0.19
C GLY A 355 11.75 4.55 -0.63
N ILE A 356 12.07 3.34 -0.16
CA ILE A 356 13.29 2.62 -0.57
C ILE A 356 13.25 2.22 -2.05
N MET A 357 12.10 1.78 -2.56
CA MET A 357 11.97 1.41 -3.97
C MET A 357 12.06 2.62 -4.90
N GLN A 358 11.53 3.77 -4.47
CA GLN A 358 11.74 5.04 -5.17
C GLN A 358 13.21 5.45 -5.17
N LEU A 359 13.91 5.32 -4.04
CA LEU A 359 15.35 5.56 -3.95
C LEU A 359 16.13 4.66 -4.90
N ILE A 360 15.81 3.36 -4.96
CA ILE A 360 16.47 2.41 -5.88
C ILE A 360 16.26 2.85 -7.32
N ALA A 361 15.01 3.13 -7.71
CA ALA A 361 14.68 3.55 -9.08
C ALA A 361 15.43 4.84 -9.46
N LEU A 362 15.40 5.87 -8.62
CA LEU A 362 16.03 7.17 -8.88
C LEU A 362 17.56 7.11 -8.82
N SER A 363 18.14 6.16 -8.08
CA SER A 363 19.60 5.99 -8.02
C SER A 363 20.14 5.18 -9.18
N CYS A 364 19.36 4.22 -9.69
CA CYS A 364 19.81 3.29 -10.74
C CYS A 364 19.56 3.81 -12.16
N PHE A 365 18.73 4.83 -12.34
CA PHE A 365 18.37 5.35 -13.66
C PHE A 365 18.53 6.86 -13.71
N GLY A 366 19.15 7.34 -14.80
CA GLY A 366 19.36 8.76 -15.06
C GLY A 366 18.82 9.20 -16.42
N PRO A 367 18.85 10.51 -16.72
CA PRO A 367 18.48 11.01 -18.03
C PRO A 367 19.49 10.52 -19.06
N LYS A 368 18.99 10.06 -20.21
CA LYS A 368 19.83 9.86 -21.38
C LYS A 368 20.21 11.25 -21.92
N GLN A 369 21.49 11.62 -21.85
CA GLN A 369 21.97 12.86 -22.46
C GLN A 369 21.63 12.81 -23.95
N SER A 370 20.69 13.65 -24.40
CA SER A 370 20.53 13.93 -25.81
C SER A 370 21.82 14.59 -26.26
N GLY A 371 22.48 14.09 -27.32
CA GLY A 371 23.73 14.65 -27.84
C GLY A 371 23.63 16.10 -28.39
N LEU A 372 22.62 16.85 -27.98
CA LEU A 372 22.42 18.27 -28.25
C LEU A 372 22.94 19.02 -27.02
N GLY A 373 24.11 19.65 -27.14
CA GLY A 373 24.87 20.28 -26.06
C GLY A 373 24.24 21.50 -25.39
N GLY A 374 23.01 21.38 -24.88
CA GLY A 374 22.36 22.34 -24.00
C GLY A 374 22.19 21.71 -22.61
N SER A 375 22.93 22.22 -21.62
CA SER A 375 22.85 21.77 -20.23
C SER A 375 21.58 22.33 -19.56
N GLU A 376 20.41 21.74 -19.83
CA GLU A 376 19.25 21.89 -18.95
C GLU A 376 19.19 20.66 -18.05
N SER A 377 19.43 20.85 -16.74
CA SER A 377 19.31 19.76 -15.77
C SER A 377 17.84 19.42 -15.58
N LEU A 378 17.47 18.20 -15.97
CA LEU A 378 16.09 17.68 -15.99
C LEU A 378 15.58 17.16 -14.63
N PHE A 379 16.31 17.37 -13.53
CA PHE A 379 16.00 16.83 -12.21
C PHE A 379 16.17 17.85 -11.10
#